data_AF-A0A9E4C920-F1
#
_entry.id   AF-A0A9E4C920-F1
#
_cell.length_a   1.000
_cell.length_b   1.000
_cell.length_c   1.000
_cell.angle_alpha   90.00
_cell.angle_beta   90.00
_cell.angle_gamma   90.00
#
_symmetry.space_group_name_H-M   'P 1'
#
loop_
_entity.id
_entity.type
_entity.pdbx_description
1 polymer ?
#
loop_
_entity_poly.entity_id
_entity_poly.type
_entity_poly.pdbx_seq_one_letter_code
_entity_poly.pdbx_strand_id
1 'polypeptide(L)'
;LTLEIGGEGVYQSKLPDFMVWNQVKELPLFWKPFHSFFFTTLAVALVPGALAAVFGFLAFRTRVRGVYFAIITQALALSAWLVFNRNEVNLGGTNGLTNFKKVLGFTLTEVSTQRGLYIVTALTLCGAYL
;
A
#
# COMPACT_ATOMS: atom_id res chain seq x y z
N LEU A 1 -3.99 13.68 -7.38
CA LEU A 1 -4.41 12.26 -7.19
C LEU A 1 -3.30 11.47 -6.50
N THR A 2 -3.64 10.70 -5.46
CA THR A 2 -2.85 9.83 -4.52
C THR A 2 -1.33 10.02 -4.37
N LEU A 3 -0.55 10.13 -5.44
CA LEU A 3 0.89 10.43 -5.42
C LEU A 3 1.25 11.91 -5.60
N GLU A 4 0.31 12.75 -6.03
CA GLU A 4 0.52 14.19 -6.11
C GLU A 4 0.44 14.83 -4.73
N ILE A 5 1.55 14.79 -4.00
CA ILE A 5 1.84 15.81 -2.99
C ILE A 5 2.47 16.97 -3.76
N GLY A 6 1.66 17.70 -4.53
CA GLY A 6 2.17 18.84 -5.29
C GLY A 6 2.60 19.94 -4.32
N GLY A 7 3.90 20.22 -4.19
CA GLY A 7 4.49 21.39 -3.52
C GLY A 7 4.17 21.61 -2.03
N GLU A 8 3.14 20.95 -1.50
CA GLU A 8 2.64 21.08 -0.14
C GLU A 8 3.39 20.15 0.83
N GLY A 9 4.27 19.29 0.32
CA GLY A 9 5.16 18.46 1.12
C GLY A 9 6.18 19.31 1.89
N VAL A 10 6.72 18.76 2.98
CA VAL A 10 7.76 19.42 3.80
C VAL A 10 8.96 19.83 2.94
N TYR A 11 9.27 19.02 1.92
CA TYR A 11 10.41 19.26 1.02
C TYR A 11 10.04 20.03 -0.26
N GLN A 12 8.77 20.43 -0.43
CA GLN A 12 8.24 21.13 -1.60
C GLN A 12 8.66 20.52 -2.95
N SER A 13 8.79 19.19 -2.99
CA SER A 13 9.21 18.44 -4.18
C SER A 13 8.01 18.02 -5.04
N LYS A 14 8.29 17.65 -6.29
CA LYS A 14 7.33 16.95 -7.17
C LYS A 14 7.17 15.47 -6.78
N LEU A 15 8.13 14.93 -6.02
CA LEU A 15 8.05 13.58 -5.47
C LEU A 15 7.35 13.61 -4.12
N PRO A 16 6.64 12.52 -3.74
CA PRO A 16 6.14 12.35 -2.39
C PRO A 16 7.25 12.53 -1.34
N ASP A 17 6.93 13.16 -0.22
CA ASP A 17 7.90 13.42 0.86
C ASP A 17 8.62 12.15 1.32
N PHE A 18 7.95 10.99 1.29
CA PHE A 18 8.57 9.73 1.68
C PHE A 18 9.70 9.25 0.76
N MET A 19 9.65 9.65 -0.50
CA MET A 19 10.69 9.36 -1.48
C MET A 19 11.86 10.33 -1.36
N VAL A 20 11.57 11.58 -0.99
CA VAL A 20 12.59 12.62 -0.85
C VAL A 20 13.55 12.30 0.31
N TRP A 21 13.03 11.94 1.49
CA TRP A 21 13.92 11.56 2.60
C TRP A 21 14.64 10.23 2.34
N ASN A 22 14.10 9.36 1.49
CA ASN A 22 14.75 8.13 1.04
C ASN A 22 15.74 8.35 -0.14
N GLN A 23 16.10 9.61 -0.44
CA GLN A 23 17.06 10.00 -1.48
C GLN A 23 16.70 9.51 -2.89
N VAL A 24 15.41 9.27 -3.15
CA VAL A 24 14.92 8.87 -4.47
C VAL A 24 14.91 10.09 -5.38
N LYS A 25 15.61 10.02 -6.51
CA LYS A 25 15.80 11.14 -7.43
C LYS A 25 14.66 11.31 -8.45
N GLU A 26 13.99 10.21 -8.79
CA GLU A 26 12.92 10.19 -9.77
C GLU A 26 11.85 9.16 -9.38
N LEU A 27 10.61 9.38 -9.82
CA LEU A 27 9.50 8.50 -9.50
C LEU A 27 9.72 7.13 -10.16
N PRO A 28 9.87 6.03 -9.38
CA PRO A 28 10.07 4.71 -9.96
C PRO A 28 8.89 4.31 -10.86
N LEU A 29 9.17 3.56 -11.94
CA LEU A 29 8.17 3.20 -12.95
C LEU A 29 6.94 2.51 -12.36
N PHE A 30 7.12 1.64 -11.36
CA PHE A 30 6.03 0.90 -10.73
C PHE A 30 5.09 1.79 -9.90
N TRP A 31 5.51 3.01 -9.54
CA TRP A 31 4.65 3.98 -8.84
C TRP A 31 3.77 4.78 -9.80
N LYS A 32 4.14 4.93 -11.08
CA LYS A 32 3.38 5.74 -12.07
C LYS A 32 1.88 5.40 -12.15
N PRO A 33 1.45 4.13 -12.13
CA PRO A 33 0.02 3.79 -12.19
C PRO A 33 -0.82 4.32 -11.01
N PHE A 34 -0.19 4.57 -9.85
CA PHE A 34 -0.87 5.03 -8.63
C PHE A 34 -1.26 6.53 -8.66
N HIS A 35 -0.98 7.23 -9.76
CA HIS A 35 -1.62 8.51 -10.05
C HIS A 35 -3.12 8.37 -10.34
N SER A 36 -3.61 7.19 -10.73
CA SER A 36 -5.05 6.95 -10.88
C SER A 36 -5.63 6.45 -9.56
N PHE A 37 -6.67 7.13 -9.06
CA PHE A 37 -7.40 6.69 -7.86
C PHE A 37 -8.01 5.31 -8.08
N PHE A 38 -8.66 5.10 -9.23
CA PHE A 38 -9.30 3.84 -9.56
C PHE A 38 -8.30 2.68 -9.61
N PHE A 39 -7.14 2.90 -10.25
CA PHE A 39 -6.07 1.91 -10.24
C PHE A 39 -5.59 1.61 -8.82
N THR A 40 -5.39 2.65 -8.01
CA THR A 40 -4.95 2.51 -6.62
C THR A 40 -5.93 1.69 -5.80
N THR A 41 -7.22 2.00 -5.85
CA THR A 41 -8.27 1.27 -5.10
C THR A 41 -8.34 -0.20 -5.52
N LEU A 42 -8.25 -0.50 -6.83
CA LEU A 42 -8.21 -1.89 -7.30
C LEU A 42 -6.93 -2.61 -6.87
N ALA A 43 -5.78 -1.96 -6.99
CA ALA A 43 -4.49 -2.55 -6.65
C ALA A 43 -4.40 -2.94 -5.16
N VAL A 44 -5.02 -2.17 -4.26
CA VAL A 44 -5.07 -2.47 -2.82
C VAL A 44 -5.65 -3.87 -2.54
N ALA A 45 -6.64 -4.32 -3.31
CA ALA A 45 -7.21 -5.67 -3.17
C ALA A 45 -6.53 -6.70 -4.08
N LEU A 46 -6.29 -6.34 -5.34
CA LEU A 46 -5.81 -7.27 -6.36
C LEU A 46 -4.36 -7.69 -6.15
N VAL A 47 -3.47 -6.79 -5.71
CA VAL A 47 -2.04 -7.13 -5.49
C VAL A 47 -1.87 -8.17 -4.38
N PRO A 48 -2.37 -7.96 -3.15
CA PRO A 48 -2.28 -8.99 -2.10
C PRO A 48 -3.09 -10.24 -2.47
N GLY A 49 -4.25 -10.10 -3.12
CA GLY A 49 -5.05 -11.23 -3.59
C GLY A 49 -4.32 -12.11 -4.60
N ALA A 50 -3.63 -11.50 -5.57
CA ALA A 50 -2.83 -12.23 -6.56
C ALA A 50 -1.64 -12.94 -5.91
N LEU A 51 -0.93 -12.27 -4.98
CA LEU A 51 0.16 -12.90 -4.23
C LEU A 51 -0.34 -14.10 -3.40
N ALA A 52 -1.47 -13.94 -2.71
CA ALA A 52 -2.10 -15.01 -1.96
C ALA A 52 -2.56 -16.16 -2.86
N ALA A 53 -3.10 -15.86 -4.05
CA ALA A 53 -3.53 -16.86 -5.02
C ALA A 53 -2.35 -17.67 -5.57
N VAL A 54 -1.24 -17.01 -5.94
CA VAL A 54 -0.01 -17.68 -6.40
C VAL A 54 0.55 -18.58 -5.30
N PHE A 55 0.68 -18.05 -4.08
CA PHE A 55 1.17 -18.82 -2.95
C PHE A 55 0.26 -20.01 -2.63
N GLY A 56 -1.05 -19.77 -2.53
CA GLY A 56 -2.05 -20.81 -2.28
C GLY A 56 -2.01 -21.89 -3.34
N PHE A 57 -1.98 -21.52 -4.63
CA PHE A 57 -1.86 -22.47 -5.73
C PHE A 57 -0.62 -23.37 -5.56
N LEU A 58 0.56 -22.80 -5.30
CA LEU A 58 1.79 -23.56 -5.12
C LEU A 58 1.73 -24.47 -3.88
N ALA A 59 1.24 -23.97 -2.76
CA ALA A 59 1.13 -24.72 -1.51
C ALA A 59 0.15 -25.91 -1.62
N PHE A 60 -1.00 -25.71 -2.29
CA PHE A 60 -1.98 -26.77 -2.49
C PHE A 60 -1.54 -27.76 -3.57
N ARG A 61 -0.90 -27.30 -4.65
CA ARG A 61 -0.37 -28.16 -5.72
C ARG A 61 0.65 -29.17 -5.19
N THR A 62 1.50 -28.73 -4.27
CA THR A 62 2.54 -29.55 -3.62
C THR A 62 2.01 -30.40 -2.46
N ARG A 63 0.71 -30.29 -2.13
CA ARG A 63 0.03 -31.02 -1.04
C ARG A 63 0.75 -30.87 0.32
N VAL A 64 1.36 -29.72 0.58
CA VAL A 64 2.04 -29.44 1.87
C VAL A 64 0.99 -29.44 2.99
N ARG A 65 1.27 -30.13 4.10
CA ARG A 65 0.35 -30.26 5.23
C ARG A 65 1.07 -30.11 6.57
N GLY A 66 0.30 -29.76 7.61
CA GLY A 66 0.76 -29.72 9.00
C GLY A 66 1.89 -28.72 9.22
N VAL A 67 2.95 -29.17 9.90
CA VAL A 67 4.06 -28.32 10.36
C VAL A 67 4.80 -27.65 9.21
N TYR A 68 5.01 -28.34 8.09
CA TYR A 68 5.72 -27.78 6.93
C TYR A 68 5.00 -26.57 6.35
N PHE A 69 3.65 -26.60 6.32
CA PHE A 69 2.87 -25.46 5.86
C PHE A 69 3.07 -24.26 6.79
N ALA A 70 3.05 -24.49 8.10
CA ALA A 70 3.29 -23.44 9.10
C ALA A 70 4.69 -22.83 8.99
N ILE A 71 5.73 -23.65 8.79
CA ILE A 71 7.10 -23.14 8.61
C ILE A 71 7.19 -22.25 7.36
N ILE A 72 6.60 -22.69 6.26
CA ILE A 72 6.63 -21.94 4.99
C ILE A 72 5.87 -20.62 5.11
N THR A 73 4.68 -20.60 5.71
CA THR A 73 3.89 -19.37 5.87
C THR A 73 4.56 -18.37 6.81
N GLN A 74 5.20 -18.84 7.89
CA GLN A 74 5.97 -17.98 8.80
C GLN A 74 7.22 -17.42 8.10
N ALA A 75 7.96 -18.25 7.36
CA ALA A 75 9.12 -17.80 6.58
C ALA A 75 8.72 -16.76 5.52
N LEU A 76 7.56 -16.93 4.88
CA LEU A 76 7.02 -15.96 3.93
C LEU A 76 6.63 -14.65 4.61
N ALA A 77 5.95 -14.70 5.75
CA ALA A 77 5.58 -13.52 6.52
C ALA A 77 6.82 -12.72 6.95
N LEU A 78 7.85 -13.41 7.46
CA LEU A 78 9.13 -12.79 7.81
C LEU A 78 9.82 -12.19 6.58
N SER A 79 9.84 -12.91 5.46
CA SER A 79 10.46 -12.45 4.21
C SER A 79 9.76 -11.22 3.67
N ALA A 80 8.42 -11.20 3.66
CA ALA A 80 7.62 -10.05 3.27
C ALA A 80 7.94 -8.84 4.17
N TRP A 81 7.93 -9.04 5.50
CA TRP A 81 8.31 -8.01 6.45
C TRP A 81 9.71 -7.45 6.18
N LEU A 82 10.71 -8.30 5.97
CA LEU A 82 12.07 -7.86 5.64
C LEU A 82 12.12 -7.04 4.34
N VAL A 83 11.39 -7.46 3.31
CA VAL A 83 11.34 -6.74 2.02
C VAL A 83 10.71 -5.36 2.19
N PHE A 84 9.58 -5.24 2.90
CA PHE A 84 8.94 -3.93 3.12
C PHE A 84 9.80 -2.97 3.95
N ASN A 85 10.64 -3.49 4.83
CA ASN A 85 11.57 -2.67 5.61
C ASN A 85 12.83 -2.24 4.84
N ARG A 86 13.10 -2.78 3.64
CA ARG A 86 14.23 -2.35 2.82
C ARG A 86 13.97 -0.98 2.20
N ASN A 87 14.85 -0.02 2.44
CA ASN A 87 14.77 1.29 1.78
C ASN A 87 14.97 1.21 0.26
N GLU A 88 15.72 0.21 -0.22
CA GLU A 88 16.02 -0.02 -1.65
C GLU A 88 14.78 -0.31 -2.49
N VAL A 89 13.69 -0.82 -1.89
CA VAL A 89 12.46 -1.11 -2.64
C VAL A 89 11.60 0.14 -2.89
N ASN A 90 12.03 1.31 -2.41
CA ASN A 90 11.32 2.59 -2.59
C ASN A 90 9.87 2.59 -2.05
N LEU A 91 9.63 1.82 -0.97
CA LEU A 91 8.34 1.74 -0.26
C LEU A 91 8.35 2.49 1.09
N GLY A 92 9.40 3.28 1.36
CA GLY A 92 9.56 4.00 2.63
C GLY A 92 10.10 3.15 3.79
N GLY A 93 10.51 1.91 3.54
CA GLY A 93 11.20 1.06 4.52
C GLY A 93 10.51 1.01 5.88
N THR A 94 11.28 1.19 6.95
CA THR A 94 10.78 1.20 8.34
C THR A 94 9.91 2.42 8.67
N ASN A 95 10.02 3.51 7.89
CA ASN A 95 9.24 4.74 8.12
C ASN A 95 7.87 4.70 7.44
N GLY A 96 7.71 3.85 6.42
CA GLY A 96 6.49 3.70 5.65
C GLY A 96 6.17 4.89 4.73
N LEU A 97 4.98 4.83 4.13
CA LEU A 97 4.46 5.83 3.21
C LEU A 97 3.81 6.97 4.01
N THR A 98 4.53 8.07 4.20
CA THR A 98 4.13 9.16 5.10
C THR A 98 3.82 10.47 4.36
N ASN A 99 3.21 11.41 5.09
CA ASN A 99 2.97 12.80 4.68
C ASN A 99 2.00 13.02 3.51
N PHE A 100 1.05 12.11 3.30
CA PHE A 100 -0.10 12.40 2.44
C PHE A 100 -1.03 13.40 3.13
N LYS A 101 -1.31 14.53 2.47
CA LYS A 101 -2.15 15.61 3.03
C LYS A 101 -3.55 15.67 2.44
N LYS A 102 -3.72 15.15 1.23
CA LYS A 102 -4.97 15.22 0.46
C LYS A 102 -5.37 13.87 -0.09
N VAL A 103 -6.67 13.65 -0.20
CA VAL A 103 -7.29 12.52 -0.91
C VAL A 103 -8.30 13.08 -1.90
N LEU A 104 -8.19 12.70 -3.18
CA LEU A 104 -9.10 13.19 -4.24
C LEU A 104 -9.27 14.72 -4.31
N GLY A 105 -8.28 15.49 -3.86
CA GLY A 105 -8.34 16.96 -3.80
C GLY A 105 -8.86 17.52 -2.47
N PHE A 106 -9.44 16.70 -1.61
CA PHE A 106 -9.90 17.07 -0.27
C PHE A 106 -8.77 16.93 0.76
N THR A 107 -8.67 17.89 1.68
CA THR A 107 -7.65 17.86 2.74
C THR A 107 -8.04 16.87 3.83
N LEU A 108 -7.11 16.00 4.25
CA LEU A 108 -7.35 14.95 5.25
C LEU A 108 -7.56 15.49 6.68
N THR A 109 -7.12 16.71 6.96
CA THR A 109 -7.32 17.38 8.25
C THR A 109 -8.70 18.04 8.37
N GLU A 110 -9.45 18.15 7.27
CA GLU A 110 -10.77 18.77 7.28
C GLU A 110 -11.81 17.82 7.91
N VAL A 111 -12.64 18.35 8.81
CA VAL A 111 -13.65 17.57 9.56
C VAL A 111 -14.66 16.91 8.62
N SER A 112 -15.03 17.58 7.53
CA SER A 112 -15.93 17.08 6.49
C SER A 112 -15.36 15.82 5.82
N THR A 113 -14.10 15.89 5.37
CA THR A 113 -13.36 14.78 4.75
C THR A 113 -13.24 13.59 5.70
N GLN A 114 -12.85 13.82 6.96
CA GLN A 114 -12.72 12.76 7.96
C GLN A 114 -14.06 12.04 8.18
N ARG A 115 -15.14 12.79 8.37
CA ARG A 115 -16.50 12.23 8.50
C ARG A 115 -16.89 11.42 7.27
N GLY A 116 -16.61 11.93 6.08
CA GLY A 116 -16.85 11.20 4.83
C GLY A 116 -16.12 9.87 4.78
N LEU A 117 -14.82 9.85 5.11
CA LEU A 117 -14.02 8.62 5.17
C LEU A 117 -14.56 7.62 6.19
N TYR A 118 -14.99 8.09 7.37
CA TYR A 118 -15.61 7.23 8.38
C TYR A 118 -16.90 6.58 7.86
N ILE A 119 -17.80 7.37 7.24
CA ILE A 119 -19.06 6.85 6.69
C ILE A 119 -18.78 5.82 5.59
N VAL A 120 -17.87 6.14 4.66
CA VAL A 120 -17.47 5.20 3.59
C VAL A 120 -16.90 3.91 4.18
N THR A 121 -16.07 4.00 5.22
CA THR A 121 -15.50 2.82 5.89
C THR A 121 -16.60 1.96 6.53
N ALA A 122 -17.54 2.57 7.25
CA ALA A 122 -18.66 1.87 7.87
C ALA A 122 -19.57 1.19 6.83
N LEU A 123 -19.91 1.88 5.75
CA LEU A 123 -20.70 1.32 4.65
C LEU A 123 -19.98 0.17 3.96
N THR A 124 -18.67 0.31 3.72
CA THR A 124 -17.84 -0.75 3.11
C THR A 124 -17.80 -1.97 4.00
N LEU A 125 -17.66 -1.79 5.32
CA LEU A 125 -17.69 -2.87 6.28
C LEU A 125 -19.05 -3.59 6.27
N CYS A 126 -20.15 -2.85 6.37
CA CYS A 126 -21.49 -3.42 6.29
C CYS A 126 -21.71 -4.18 4.97
N GLY A 127 -21.29 -3.60 3.84
CA GLY A 127 -21.40 -4.23 2.54
C GLY A 127 -20.53 -5.49 2.37
N ALA A 128 -19.44 -5.62 3.12
CA ALA A 128 -18.60 -6.83 3.10
C ALA A 128 -19.18 -8.00 3.91
N TYR A 129 -20.12 -7.74 4.84
CA TYR A 129 -20.76 -8.75 5.68
C TYR A 129 -22.16 -9.17 5.21
N LEU A 130 -22.72 -8.48 4.21
CA LEU A 130 -23.98 -8.83 3.55
C LEU A 130 -23.71 -9.74 2.35
#